data_AF-A0A9Q0GPX3-F1
#
_entry.id   AF-A0A9Q0GPX3-F1
#
_cell.length_a   1.000
_cell.length_b   1.000
_cell.length_c   1.000
_cell.angle_alpha   90.00
_cell.angle_beta   90.00
_cell.angle_gamma   90.00
#
_symmetry.space_group_name_H-M   'P 1'
#
loop_
_entity.id
_entity.type
_entity.pdbx_description
1 polymer ?
#
loop_
_entity_poly.entity_id
_entity_poly.type
_entity_poly.pdbx_seq_one_letter_code
_entity_poly.pdbx_strand_id
1 'polypeptide(L)'
;MFERGLQNGLFYCLLPAFKESKLPSSMHTSLRRDQYWEDYMLEYGTDCLQMHVGAVHPGERAVIIDDLIITGGTLSAAIKLLEHVGAEVIECPCVVGLPEIKEELRLNGKPLYILVEPRQ
;
A
#
# COMPACT_ATOMS: atom_id res chain seq x y z
N MET A 1 2.24 9.23 1.76
CA MET A 1 3.61 9.69 2.08
C MET A 1 4.45 8.48 2.43
N PHE A 2 5.24 8.00 1.47
CA PHE A 2 6.28 7.01 1.69
C PHE A 2 7.39 7.69 2.51
N GLU A 3 7.38 7.54 3.83
CA GLU A 3 8.41 8.13 4.68
C GLU A 3 9.56 7.16 4.88
N ARG A 4 10.78 7.58 4.53
CA ARG A 4 11.99 6.79 4.77
C ARG A 4 12.38 6.80 6.25
N GLY A 5 11.83 5.85 7.01
CA GLY A 5 12.40 5.43 8.29
C GLY A 5 13.45 4.34 8.07
N LEU A 6 14.74 4.68 8.19
CA LEU A 6 15.83 3.69 8.17
C LEU A 6 16.03 3.16 9.59
N GLN A 7 15.49 1.99 9.90
CA GLN A 7 15.96 1.21 11.04
C GLN A 7 16.43 -0.16 10.54
N ASN A 8 17.68 -0.52 10.84
CA ASN A 8 18.25 -1.85 10.60
C ASN A 8 18.17 -2.33 9.13
N GLY A 9 18.21 -1.42 8.14
CA GLY A 9 18.11 -1.77 6.72
C GLY A 9 16.70 -2.16 6.26
N LEU A 10 15.68 -1.93 7.08
CA LEU A 10 14.27 -2.01 6.73
C LEU A 10 13.75 -0.60 6.42
N PHE A 11 13.03 -0.45 5.31
CA PHE A 11 12.28 0.74 4.97
C PHE A 11 10.80 0.52 5.28
N TYR A 12 10.17 1.48 5.95
CA TYR A 12 8.74 1.42 6.24
C TYR A 12 7.98 2.26 5.23
N CYS A 13 7.13 1.62 4.44
CA CYS A 13 6.11 2.28 3.68
C CYS A 13 4.89 2.47 4.59
N LEU A 14 4.79 3.64 5.23
CA LEU A 14 3.51 4.10 5.72
C LEU A 14 2.66 4.45 4.50
N LEU A 15 1.48 3.84 4.39
CA LEU A 15 0.50 4.23 3.39
C LEU A 15 -0.44 5.31 3.95
N PRO A 16 -0.15 6.60 3.79
CA PRO A 16 -1.16 7.51 3.31
C PRO A 16 -1.22 7.23 1.82
N ALA A 17 -1.95 6.18 1.43
CA ALA A 17 -2.29 5.93 0.05
C ALA A 17 -2.83 7.25 -0.52
N PHE A 18 -2.09 7.87 -1.45
CA PHE A 18 -2.61 8.98 -2.24
C PHE A 18 -3.72 8.41 -3.10
N LYS A 19 -4.91 8.38 -2.52
CA LYS A 19 -6.12 7.90 -3.16
C LYS A 19 -6.52 8.97 -4.16
N GLU A 20 -6.55 8.66 -5.45
CA GLU A 20 -6.82 9.64 -6.51
C GLU A 20 -8.21 10.28 -6.33
N SER A 21 -9.15 9.55 -5.71
CA SER A 21 -10.46 10.04 -5.26
C SER A 21 -10.43 11.09 -4.14
N LYS A 22 -9.30 11.28 -3.44
CA LYS A 22 -9.11 12.30 -2.39
C LYS A 22 -8.33 13.54 -2.86
N LEU A 23 -7.91 13.60 -4.13
CA LEU A 23 -7.20 14.76 -4.69
C LEU A 23 -8.17 15.79 -5.32
N PRO A 24 -7.86 17.10 -5.25
CA PRO A 24 -8.55 18.10 -6.05
C PRO A 24 -8.37 17.79 -7.55
N SER A 25 -9.44 17.93 -8.34
CA SER A 25 -9.45 17.60 -9.78
C SER A 25 -8.35 18.31 -10.60
N SER A 26 -7.82 19.43 -10.10
CA SER A 26 -6.72 20.18 -10.70
C SER A 26 -5.34 19.51 -10.58
N MET A 27 -5.19 18.50 -9.72
CA MET A 27 -3.92 17.77 -9.50
C MET A 27 -3.85 16.40 -10.19
N HIS A 28 -4.96 15.93 -10.80
CA HIS A 28 -5.04 14.62 -11.47
C HIS A 28 -4.05 14.42 -12.63
N THR A 29 -3.70 15.49 -13.35
CA THR A 29 -2.86 15.42 -14.56
C THR A 29 -1.48 16.03 -14.40
N SER A 30 -1.26 16.94 -13.45
CA SER A 30 0.04 17.64 -13.32
C SER A 30 1.11 16.83 -12.59
N LEU A 31 0.72 15.87 -11.74
CA LEU A 31 1.65 15.10 -10.91
C LEU A 31 2.13 13.78 -11.55
N ARG A 32 1.57 13.36 -12.69
CA ARG A 32 1.89 12.04 -13.29
C ARG A 32 3.29 11.94 -13.93
N ARG A 33 4.02 13.04 -14.12
CA ARG A 33 5.31 13.00 -14.83
C ARG A 33 6.43 12.29 -14.06
N ASP A 34 6.41 12.34 -12.73
CA ASP A 34 7.48 11.81 -11.88
C ASP A 34 6.95 10.78 -10.87
N GLN A 35 6.00 9.92 -11.30
CA GLN A 35 5.37 8.95 -10.43
C GLN A 35 5.20 7.57 -11.09
N TYR A 36 5.34 6.52 -10.30
CA TYR A 36 4.79 5.20 -10.57
C TYR A 36 3.34 5.14 -10.10
N TRP A 37 2.50 4.38 -10.80
CA TRP A 37 1.10 4.21 -10.42
C TRP A 37 0.61 2.78 -10.59
N GLU A 38 -0.37 2.39 -9.78
CA GLU A 38 -1.04 1.09 -9.85
C GLU A 38 -2.54 1.25 -9.57
N ASP A 39 -3.37 0.82 -10.52
CA ASP A 39 -4.82 0.86 -10.39
C ASP A 39 -5.34 -0.34 -9.59
N TYR A 40 -6.41 -0.13 -8.82
CA TYR A 40 -7.10 -1.18 -8.09
C TYR A 40 -8.60 -0.99 -8.03
N MET A 41 -9.31 -2.11 -7.89
CA MET A 41 -10.76 -2.13 -7.84
C MET A 41 -11.28 -1.82 -6.44
N LEU A 42 -12.29 -0.97 -6.37
CA LEU A 42 -13.14 -0.76 -5.21
C LEU A 42 -14.46 -1.51 -5.40
N GLU A 43 -15.30 -1.55 -4.36
CA GLU A 43 -16.67 -2.09 -4.45
C GLU A 43 -17.49 -1.33 -5.52
N TYR A 44 -17.28 -0.01 -5.60
CA TYR A 44 -17.92 0.86 -6.58
C TYR A 44 -16.88 1.72 -7.29
N GLY A 45 -16.19 1.13 -8.27
CA GLY A 45 -15.28 1.82 -9.18
C GLY A 45 -13.82 1.37 -9.09
N THR A 46 -12.93 2.22 -9.57
CA THR A 46 -11.48 2.01 -9.56
C THR A 46 -10.82 3.19 -8.87
N ASP A 47 -9.70 2.93 -8.21
CA ASP A 47 -8.84 3.95 -7.64
C ASP A 47 -7.39 3.67 -8.04
N CYS A 48 -6.52 4.63 -7.79
CA CYS A 48 -5.13 4.58 -8.21
C CYS A 48 -4.22 4.86 -7.01
N LEU A 49 -3.19 4.03 -6.84
CA LEU A 49 -2.06 4.31 -5.95
C LEU A 49 -0.93 4.96 -6.73
N GLN A 50 -0.30 5.96 -6.13
CA GLN A 50 0.81 6.69 -6.73
C GLN A 50 2.01 6.76 -5.78
N MET A 51 3.22 6.68 -6.35
CA MET A 51 4.50 6.79 -5.65
C MET A 51 5.47 7.63 -6.46
N HIS A 52 6.17 8.57 -5.82
CA HIS A 52 7.17 9.40 -6.50
C HIS A 52 8.35 8.54 -7.01
N VAL A 53 8.87 8.86 -8.20
CA VAL A 53 10.06 8.21 -8.74
C VAL A 53 11.25 8.45 -7.81
N GLY A 54 11.95 7.38 -7.43
CA GLY A 54 13.07 7.45 -6.49
C GLY A 54 12.65 7.55 -5.01
N ALA A 55 11.36 7.42 -4.69
CA ALA A 55 10.93 7.22 -3.30
C ALA A 55 11.44 5.88 -2.73
N VAL A 56 11.58 4.88 -3.61
CA VAL A 56 12.07 3.53 -3.33
C VAL A 56 13.05 3.13 -4.43
N HIS A 57 14.07 2.36 -4.06
CA HIS A 57 15.11 1.86 -4.95
C HIS A 57 15.08 0.32 -5.07
N PRO A 58 15.54 -0.25 -6.20
CA PRO A 58 15.66 -1.69 -6.36
C PRO A 58 16.51 -2.33 -5.24
N GLY A 59 16.06 -3.47 -4.73
CA GLY A 59 16.71 -4.22 -3.65
C GLY A 59 16.40 -3.70 -2.25
N GLU A 60 15.67 -2.59 -2.09
CA GLU A 60 15.21 -2.15 -0.77
C GLU A 60 14.12 -3.08 -0.25
N ARG A 61 14.13 -3.28 1.08
CA ARG A 61 13.15 -4.11 1.79
C ARG A 61 12.07 -3.23 2.40
N ALA A 62 10.82 -3.50 2.09
CA ALA A 62 9.67 -2.69 2.47
C ALA A 62 8.70 -3.43 3.40
N VAL A 63 8.22 -2.74 4.42
CA VAL A 63 7.03 -3.13 5.20
C VAL A 63 5.91 -2.15 4.90
N ILE A 64 4.72 -2.65 4.57
CA ILE A 64 3.57 -1.83 4.20
C ILE A 64 2.59 -1.78 5.38
N ILE A 65 2.41 -0.62 5.98
CA ILE A 65 1.58 -0.46 7.18
C ILE A 65 0.30 0.31 6.82
N ASP A 66 -0.85 -0.21 7.25
CA ASP A 66 -2.17 0.41 7.06
C ASP A 66 -2.97 0.45 8.37
N ASP A 67 -3.89 1.40 8.51
CA ASP A 67 -4.71 1.54 9.72
C ASP A 67 -5.90 0.55 9.73
N LEU A 68 -6.57 0.40 8.59
CA LEU A 68 -7.77 -0.43 8.44
C LEU A 68 -7.75 -1.19 7.12
N ILE A 69 -7.95 -2.51 7.20
CA ILE A 69 -8.09 -3.38 6.04
C ILE A 69 -9.53 -3.91 5.90
N ILE A 70 -10.11 -3.74 4.70
CA ILE A 70 -11.46 -4.22 4.34
C ILE A 70 -11.37 -5.38 3.34
N THR A 71 -10.93 -5.11 2.10
CA THR A 71 -10.80 -6.14 1.04
C THR A 71 -9.34 -6.50 0.74
N GLY A 72 -8.38 -5.74 1.30
CA GLY A 72 -6.95 -5.87 0.96
C GLY A 72 -6.56 -5.31 -0.41
N GLY A 73 -7.48 -4.68 -1.16
CA GLY A 73 -7.19 -4.13 -2.49
C GLY A 73 -6.09 -3.07 -2.49
N THR A 74 -6.13 -2.14 -1.54
CA THR A 74 -5.12 -1.08 -1.40
C THR A 74 -3.74 -1.64 -1.09
N LEU A 75 -3.63 -2.53 -0.09
CA LEU A 75 -2.36 -3.21 0.22
C LEU A 75 -1.84 -4.03 -0.96
N SER A 76 -2.72 -4.74 -1.68
CA SER A 76 -2.35 -5.54 -2.86
C SER A 76 -1.76 -4.70 -3.99
N ALA A 77 -2.31 -3.50 -4.22
CA ALA A 77 -1.79 -2.57 -5.21
C ALA A 77 -0.47 -1.91 -4.75
N ALA A 78 -0.32 -1.63 -3.45
CA ALA A 78 0.95 -1.16 -2.90
C ALA A 78 2.07 -2.21 -3.06
N ILE A 79 1.76 -3.51 -2.86
CA ILE A 79 2.71 -4.60 -3.10
C ILE A 79 3.17 -4.59 -4.55
N LYS A 80 2.24 -4.56 -5.51
CA LYS A 80 2.56 -4.54 -6.94
C LYS A 80 3.42 -3.34 -7.32
N LEU A 81 3.08 -2.16 -6.80
CA LEU A 81 3.80 -0.91 -7.08
C LEU A 81 5.26 -0.98 -6.59
N LEU A 82 5.48 -1.54 -5.40
CA LEU A 82 6.81 -1.72 -4.82
C LEU A 82 7.62 -2.81 -5.54
N GLU A 83 6.99 -3.93 -5.90
CA GLU A 83 7.66 -5.00 -6.64
C GLU A 83 8.00 -4.56 -8.07
N HIS A 84 7.18 -3.71 -8.69
CA HIS A 84 7.45 -3.12 -10.00
C HIS A 84 8.75 -2.30 -10.02
N VAL A 85 9.07 -1.60 -8.93
CA VAL A 85 10.33 -0.84 -8.80
C VAL A 85 11.49 -1.69 -8.26
N GLY A 86 11.30 -3.01 -8.12
CA GLY A 86 12.32 -3.96 -7.69
C GLY A 86 12.55 -4.00 -6.18
N ALA A 87 11.62 -3.48 -5.37
CA ALA A 87 11.69 -3.59 -3.92
C ALA A 87 11.12 -4.94 -3.43
N GLU A 88 11.64 -5.43 -2.32
CA GLU A 88 11.16 -6.65 -1.68
C GLU A 88 10.16 -6.29 -0.57
N VAL A 89 8.87 -6.54 -0.81
CA VAL A 89 7.89 -6.44 0.27
C VAL A 89 8.03 -7.64 1.20
N ILE A 90 8.27 -7.36 2.48
CA ILE A 90 8.49 -8.36 3.53
C ILE A 90 7.18 -8.80 4.17
N GLU A 91 6.35 -7.83 4.56
CA GLU A 91 5.09 -8.05 5.28
C GLU A 91 4.19 -6.82 5.23
N CYS A 92 2.91 -7.03 5.55
CA CYS A 92 1.87 -6.02 5.55
C CYS A 92 1.10 -6.01 6.87
N PRO A 93 1.60 -5.38 7.95
CA PRO A 93 0.84 -5.24 9.19
C PRO A 93 -0.27 -4.19 9.05
N CYS A 94 -1.41 -4.47 9.66
CA CYS A 94 -2.56 -3.58 9.74
C CYS A 94 -3.08 -3.49 11.18
N VAL A 95 -3.53 -2.30 11.59
CA VAL A 95 -4.03 -2.10 12.96
C VAL A 95 -5.39 -2.76 13.15
N VAL A 96 -6.34 -2.58 12.22
CA VAL A 96 -7.71 -3.11 12.32
C VAL A 96 -8.08 -3.88 11.06
N GLY A 97 -8.65 -5.09 11.18
CA GLY A 97 -9.15 -5.86 10.02
C GLY A 97 -10.61 -6.24 10.15
N LEU A 98 -11.40 -6.06 9.09
CA LEU A 98 -12.83 -6.43 9.09
C LEU A 98 -13.05 -7.94 8.90
N PRO A 99 -14.17 -8.51 9.41
CA PRO A 99 -14.40 -9.97 9.46
C PRO A 99 -14.44 -10.68 8.10
N GLU A 100 -14.58 -9.92 7.02
CA GLU A 100 -14.69 -10.43 5.64
C GLU A 100 -13.34 -10.90 5.08
N ILE A 101 -12.23 -10.52 5.72
CA ILE A 101 -10.89 -11.02 5.39
C ILE A 101 -10.72 -12.39 6.03
N LYS A 102 -11.13 -13.43 5.30
CA LYS A 102 -10.97 -14.81 5.75
C LYS A 102 -9.49 -15.20 5.87
N GLU A 103 -9.14 -15.67 7.07
CA GLU A 103 -8.03 -16.50 7.62
C GLU A 103 -6.74 -16.81 6.83
N GLU A 104 -6.71 -16.72 5.50
CA GLU A 104 -5.47 -16.74 4.74
C GLU A 104 -4.81 -15.37 4.87
N LEU A 105 -4.10 -15.17 5.99
CA LEU A 105 -3.30 -14.00 6.38
C LEU A 105 -2.11 -13.77 5.42
N ARG A 106 -2.37 -13.74 4.11
CA ARG A 106 -1.41 -13.44 3.05
C ARG A 106 -2.05 -12.61 1.96
N LEU A 107 -1.36 -11.55 1.55
CA LEU A 107 -1.71 -10.72 0.39
C LEU A 107 -0.62 -10.85 -0.67
N ASN A 108 -0.98 -11.29 -1.88
CA ASN A 108 -0.02 -11.57 -2.96
C ASN A 108 1.16 -12.46 -2.48
N GLY A 109 0.89 -13.44 -1.61
CA GLY A 109 1.90 -14.31 -1.01
C GLY A 109 2.71 -13.70 0.15
N LYS A 110 2.53 -12.42 0.47
CA LYS A 110 3.18 -11.72 1.59
C LYS A 110 2.40 -11.89 2.89
N PRO A 111 3.04 -12.10 4.05
CA PRO A 111 2.35 -12.15 5.34
C PRO A 111 1.53 -10.87 5.62
N LEU A 112 0.29 -11.06 6.06
CA LEU A 112 -0.60 -10.01 6.57
C LEU A 112 -0.77 -10.21 8.07
N TYR A 113 -0.55 -9.17 8.86
CA TYR A 113 -0.79 -9.22 10.32
C TYR A 113 -1.88 -8.23 10.68
N ILE A 114 -2.84 -8.63 11.52
CA ILE A 114 -3.92 -7.77 12.00
C ILE A 114 -3.78 -7.66 13.51
N LEU A 115 -3.66 -6.45 14.04
CA LEU A 115 -3.47 -6.23 15.48
C LEU A 115 -4.78 -6.34 16.28
N VAL A 116 -5.88 -5.82 15.73
CA VAL A 116 -7.19 -5.79 16.37
C VAL A 116 -8.27 -6.23 15.39
N GLU A 117 -9.09 -7.18 15.83
CA GLU A 117 -10.32 -7.57 15.14
C GLU A 117 -11.52 -6.90 15.82
N PRO A 118 -12.49 -6.34 15.05
CA PRO A 118 -13.72 -5.79 15.61
C PRO A 118 -14.45 -6.85 16.44
N ARG A 119 -14.89 -6.48 17.64
CA ARG A 119 -15.81 -7.33 18.41
C ARG A 119 -17.13 -7.44 17.64
N GLN A 120 -17.57 -8.68 17.42
CA GLN A 120 -18.90 -9.02 16.92
C GLN A 120 -19.99 -8.54 17.87
#